data_AF-A0A7X1FLM1-F1
#
_entry.id   AF-A0A7X1FLM1-F1
#
_cell.length_a   1.000
_cell.length_b   1.000
_cell.length_c   1.000
_cell.angle_alpha   90.00
_cell.angle_beta   90.00
_cell.angle_gamma   90.00
#
_symmetry.space_group_name_H-M   'P 1'
#
loop_
_entity.id
_entity.type
_entity.pdbx_description
1 polymer ?
#
loop_
_entity_poly.entity_id
_entity_poly.type
_entity_poly.pdbx_seq_one_letter_code
_entity_poly.pdbx_strand_id
1 'polypeptide(L)'
;MKFYLYTYVCADCGHRFKAPEVMPGSYGEFLMRSINGETVWLDGPNDETYSEVDGLLEQLLQGQGVSATRRADLLRRVFGVACDPDSQGQPFSLLIKPRCGQCASVNMDYWEGTEPPEYVDRDFAPVQHRQWRQLSQAQKLDLLRQMLPAPRP
;
A
#
# COMPACT_ATOMS: atom_id res chain seq x y z
N MET A 1 -0.02 15.56 -9.81
CA MET A 1 0.90 14.63 -10.50
C MET A 1 0.16 13.90 -11.63
N LYS A 2 0.89 13.36 -12.60
CA LYS A 2 0.32 12.60 -13.71
C LYS A 2 0.36 11.10 -13.41
N PHE A 3 -0.76 10.40 -13.59
CA PHE A 3 -0.91 8.98 -13.31
C PHE A 3 -1.31 8.22 -14.57
N TYR A 4 -0.89 6.97 -14.66
CA TYR A 4 -1.25 6.08 -15.75
C TYR A 4 -2.55 5.35 -15.44
N LEU A 5 -3.47 5.25 -16.39
CA LEU A 5 -4.73 4.55 -16.18
C LEU A 5 -4.56 3.05 -16.46
N TYR A 6 -5.07 2.25 -15.52
CA TYR A 6 -5.27 0.82 -15.70
C TYR A 6 -6.75 0.52 -15.85
N THR A 7 -7.07 -0.43 -16.73
CA THR A 7 -8.39 -1.07 -16.78
C THR A 7 -8.42 -2.20 -15.76
N TYR A 8 -9.41 -2.19 -14.89
CA TYR A 8 -9.68 -3.18 -13.85
C TYR A 8 -10.97 -3.94 -14.16
N VAL A 9 -11.00 -5.22 -13.81
CA VAL A 9 -12.21 -6.06 -13.81
C VAL A 9 -12.47 -6.54 -12.39
N CYS A 10 -13.62 -6.18 -11.84
CA CYS A 10 -14.02 -6.61 -10.50
C CYS A 10 -14.32 -8.11 -10.49
N ALA A 11 -13.72 -8.85 -9.56
CA ALA A 11 -13.95 -10.29 -9.41
C ALA A 11 -15.37 -10.63 -8.96
N ASP A 12 -16.01 -9.75 -8.20
CA ASP A 12 -17.28 -10.06 -7.54
C ASP A 12 -18.50 -9.74 -8.41
N CYS A 13 -18.40 -8.75 -9.32
CA CYS A 13 -19.52 -8.34 -10.19
C CYS A 13 -19.18 -8.23 -11.68
N GLY A 14 -17.93 -8.46 -12.08
CA GLY A 14 -17.48 -8.38 -13.47
C GLY A 14 -17.41 -6.95 -14.05
N HIS A 15 -17.71 -5.91 -13.25
CA HIS A 15 -17.68 -4.53 -13.73
C HIS A 15 -16.27 -4.13 -14.17
N ARG A 16 -16.16 -3.60 -15.39
CA ARG A 16 -14.93 -3.06 -15.95
C ARG A 16 -14.88 -1.55 -15.72
N PHE A 17 -13.79 -1.05 -15.16
CA PHE A 17 -13.60 0.37 -14.87
C PHE A 17 -12.12 0.77 -14.96
N LYS A 18 -11.85 2.07 -15.05
CA LYS A 18 -10.48 2.60 -15.06
C LYS A 18 -10.12 3.22 -13.73
N ALA A 19 -8.88 3.06 -13.31
CA ALA A 19 -8.35 3.69 -12.11
C ALA A 19 -6.86 4.06 -12.29
N PRO A 20 -6.40 5.13 -11.62
CA PRO A 20 -5.02 5.58 -11.72
C PRO A 20 -4.06 4.67 -10.95
N GLU A 21 -2.88 4.47 -11.53
CA GLU A 21 -1.69 3.91 -10.91
C GLU A 21 -0.50 4.85 -11.14
N VAL A 22 0.54 4.69 -10.32
CA VAL A 22 1.83 5.37 -10.56
C VAL A 22 2.36 5.05 -11.97
N MET A 23 3.14 5.97 -12.53
CA MET A 23 3.67 5.81 -13.87
C MET A 23 4.57 4.56 -13.96
N PRO A 24 4.52 3.80 -15.07
CA PRO A 24 5.49 2.74 -15.31
C PRO A 24 6.92 3.31 -15.24
N GLY A 25 7.77 2.70 -14.41
CA GLY A 25 9.15 3.17 -14.19
C GLY A 25 9.35 4.10 -12.99
N SER A 26 8.28 4.56 -12.32
CA SER A 26 8.34 5.28 -11.03
C SER A 26 8.75 4.34 -9.89
N TYR A 27 10.05 4.02 -9.81
CA TYR A 27 10.55 3.08 -8.80
C TYR A 27 10.46 3.69 -7.39
N GLY A 28 9.73 3.00 -6.50
CA GLY A 28 9.58 3.40 -5.10
C GLY A 28 8.42 4.38 -4.83
N GLU A 29 7.69 4.82 -5.85
CA GLU A 29 6.44 5.56 -5.66
C GLU A 29 5.25 4.61 -5.67
N PHE A 30 4.26 4.87 -4.81
CA PHE A 30 3.09 4.01 -4.69
C PHE A 30 1.80 4.81 -4.49
N LEU A 31 0.68 4.25 -4.95
CA LEU A 31 -0.65 4.63 -4.47
C LEU A 31 -1.09 3.61 -3.42
N MET A 32 -1.36 4.09 -2.21
CA MET A 32 -1.95 3.29 -1.14
C MET A 32 -3.44 3.56 -1.07
N ARG A 33 -4.22 2.52 -0.79
CA ARG A 33 -5.68 2.59 -0.78
C ARG A 33 -6.26 2.01 0.49
N SER A 34 -7.37 2.57 0.96
CA SER A 34 -8.18 1.97 2.02
C SER A 34 -9.32 1.16 1.43
N ILE A 35 -9.97 0.33 2.25
CA ILE A 35 -11.15 -0.44 1.81
C ILE A 35 -12.34 0.45 1.43
N ASN A 36 -12.37 1.70 1.90
CA ASN A 36 -13.43 2.66 1.58
C ASN A 36 -13.22 3.34 0.21
N GLY A 37 -12.05 3.14 -0.40
CA GLY A 37 -11.68 3.70 -1.70
C GLY A 37 -10.93 5.03 -1.62
N GLU A 38 -10.57 5.50 -0.42
CA GLU A 38 -9.63 6.62 -0.29
C GLU A 38 -8.25 6.21 -0.81
N THR A 39 -7.55 7.15 -1.43
CA THR A 39 -6.25 6.92 -2.05
C THR A 39 -5.27 8.01 -1.61
N VAL A 40 -4.09 7.60 -1.16
CA VAL A 40 -2.97 8.48 -0.81
C VAL A 40 -1.73 8.08 -1.60
N TRP A 41 -0.79 9.01 -1.73
CA TRP A 41 0.47 8.80 -2.42
C TRP A 41 1.61 8.63 -1.42
N LEU A 42 2.53 7.71 -1.73
CA LEU A 42 3.75 7.45 -0.97
C LEU A 42 4.95 7.58 -1.91
N ASP A 43 5.92 8.40 -1.52
CA ASP A 43 7.26 8.48 -2.10
C ASP A 43 8.23 7.72 -1.18
N GLY A 44 8.33 6.40 -1.37
CA GLY A 44 9.11 5.52 -0.49
C GLY A 44 10.57 5.95 -0.32
N PRO A 45 11.31 6.31 -1.38
CA PRO A 45 12.69 6.79 -1.28
C PRO A 45 12.89 8.01 -0.40
N ASN A 46 11.91 8.92 -0.35
CA ASN A 46 12.01 10.16 0.44
C ASN A 46 11.21 10.11 1.75
N ASP A 47 10.54 8.99 2.04
CA ASP A 47 9.78 8.81 3.28
C ASP A 47 10.64 8.17 4.38
N GLU A 48 10.97 8.97 5.40
CA GLU A 48 11.74 8.52 6.56
C GLU A 48 11.04 7.41 7.34
N THR A 49 9.70 7.40 7.37
CA THR A 49 8.92 6.38 8.07
C THR A 49 8.94 5.05 7.31
N TYR A 50 8.97 5.07 5.98
CA TYR A 50 9.19 3.88 5.16
C TYR A 50 10.53 3.22 5.46
N SER A 51 11.59 4.03 5.53
CA SER A 51 12.93 3.56 5.91
C SER A 51 12.98 3.03 7.35
N GLU A 52 12.32 3.71 8.29
CA GLU A 52 12.23 3.26 9.68
C GLU A 52 11.52 1.91 9.79
N VAL A 53 10.39 1.72 9.10
CA VAL A 53 9.63 0.47 9.15
C VAL A 53 10.42 -0.69 8.55
N ASP A 54 11.14 -0.50 7.43
CA ASP A 54 12.00 -1.56 6.87
C ASP A 54 13.12 -1.94 7.85
N GLY A 55 13.75 -0.96 8.51
CA GLY A 55 14.79 -1.22 9.52
C GLY A 55 14.27 -1.98 10.75
N LEU A 56 13.09 -1.58 11.27
CA LEU A 56 12.45 -2.30 12.38
C LEU A 56 12.01 -3.71 11.97
N LEU A 57 11.54 -3.88 10.74
CA LEU A 57 11.18 -5.18 10.19
C LEU A 57 12.41 -6.08 10.04
N GLU A 58 13.53 -5.54 9.57
CA GLU A 58 14.81 -6.25 9.50
C GLU A 58 15.28 -6.69 10.89
N GLN A 59 15.18 -5.82 11.89
CA GLN A 59 15.48 -6.16 13.29
C GLN A 59 14.61 -7.32 13.80
N LEU A 60 13.30 -7.32 13.50
CA LEU A 60 12.39 -8.38 13.94
C LEU A 60 12.69 -9.73 13.27
N LEU A 61 13.11 -9.71 12.00
CA LEU A 61 13.37 -10.89 11.20
C LEU A 61 14.83 -11.38 11.30
N GLN A 62 15.69 -10.68 12.03
CA GLN A 62 17.09 -11.02 12.19
C GLN A 62 17.25 -12.46 12.69
N GLY A 63 18.10 -13.24 12.02
CA GLY A 63 18.36 -14.64 12.38
C GLY A 63 17.29 -15.64 11.91
N GLN A 64 16.20 -15.20 11.26
CA GLN A 64 15.13 -16.08 10.77
C GLN A 64 15.34 -16.60 9.35
N GLY A 65 16.46 -16.26 8.68
CA GLY A 65 16.76 -16.72 7.32
C GLY A 65 15.81 -16.20 6.23
N VAL A 66 15.12 -15.09 6.48
CA VAL A 66 14.16 -14.50 5.53
C VAL A 66 14.89 -13.86 4.35
N SER A 67 14.51 -14.22 3.12
CA SER A 67 15.07 -13.64 1.90
C SER A 67 14.65 -12.18 1.70
N ALA A 68 15.45 -11.40 0.94
CA ALA A 68 15.14 -10.01 0.63
C ALA A 68 13.77 -9.83 -0.05
N THR A 69 13.42 -10.71 -1.00
CA THR A 69 12.10 -10.70 -1.66
C THR A 69 10.98 -10.91 -0.66
N ARG A 70 11.14 -11.87 0.26
CA ARG A 70 10.13 -12.14 1.29
C ARG A 70 10.01 -10.98 2.27
N ARG A 71 11.11 -10.31 2.63
CA ARG A 71 11.09 -9.11 3.47
C ARG A 71 10.35 -7.97 2.77
N ALA A 72 10.61 -7.72 1.49
CA ALA A 72 9.90 -6.71 0.71
C ALA A 72 8.39 -6.99 0.65
N ASP A 73 7.99 -8.25 0.48
CA ASP A 73 6.58 -8.65 0.54
C ASP A 73 5.95 -8.40 1.91
N LEU A 74 6.69 -8.67 2.99
CA LEU A 74 6.23 -8.39 4.36
C LEU A 74 6.12 -6.89 4.59
N LEU A 75 7.10 -6.10 4.16
CA LEU A 75 7.07 -4.63 4.24
C LEU A 75 5.80 -4.08 3.58
N ARG A 76 5.49 -4.51 2.35
CA ARG A 76 4.27 -4.10 1.64
C ARG A 76 2.98 -4.45 2.37
N ARG A 77 2.97 -5.54 3.16
CA ARG A 77 1.81 -5.96 3.96
C ARG A 77 1.66 -5.13 5.21
N VAL A 78 2.76 -4.84 5.90
CA VAL A 78 2.71 -4.23 7.24
C VAL A 78 2.81 -2.71 7.23
N PHE A 79 3.38 -2.10 6.18
CA PHE A 79 3.68 -0.67 6.16
C PHE A 79 2.47 0.22 6.49
N GLY A 80 1.26 -0.19 6.10
CA GLY A 80 0.02 0.50 6.43
C GLY A 80 -0.20 0.80 7.91
N VAL A 81 0.42 0.05 8.83
CA VAL A 81 0.32 0.29 10.28
C VAL A 81 1.00 1.58 10.72
N ALA A 82 1.97 2.07 9.95
CA ALA A 82 2.66 3.32 10.22
C ALA A 82 1.91 4.53 9.65
N CYS A 83 0.90 4.31 8.81
CA CYS A 83 0.13 5.36 8.17
C CYS A 83 -1.05 5.78 9.07
N ASP A 84 -1.34 7.09 9.10
CA ASP A 84 -2.58 7.57 9.67
C ASP A 84 -3.77 6.99 8.85
N PRO A 85 -4.89 6.61 9.50
CA PRO A 85 -5.99 5.97 8.82
C PRO A 85 -6.76 6.94 7.92
N ASP A 86 -7.63 6.36 7.08
CA ASP A 86 -8.55 7.12 6.24
C ASP A 86 -9.60 7.91 7.05
N SER A 87 -10.46 8.67 6.37
CA SER A 87 -11.47 9.52 7.02
C SER A 87 -12.49 8.76 7.87
N GLN A 88 -12.58 7.44 7.73
CA GLN A 88 -13.46 6.55 8.50
C GLN A 88 -12.69 5.65 9.46
N GLY A 89 -11.38 5.87 9.65
CA GLY A 89 -10.55 5.10 10.57
C GLY A 89 -10.05 3.77 9.99
N GLN A 90 -10.17 3.52 8.68
CA GLN A 90 -9.64 2.31 8.05
C GLN A 90 -8.17 2.47 7.63
N PRO A 91 -7.36 1.40 7.71
CA PRO A 91 -5.96 1.47 7.33
C PRO A 91 -5.79 1.57 5.80
N PHE A 92 -4.74 2.28 5.38
CA PHE A 92 -4.26 2.24 4.01
C PHE A 92 -3.35 1.03 3.80
N SER A 93 -3.33 0.47 2.59
CA SER A 93 -2.45 -0.63 2.21
C SER A 93 -1.88 -0.46 0.81
N LEU A 94 -0.65 -0.96 0.62
CA LEU A 94 0.00 -1.10 -0.69
C LEU A 94 -0.57 -2.25 -1.53
N LEU A 95 -1.45 -3.06 -0.95
CA LEU A 95 -2.02 -4.25 -1.59
C LEU A 95 -3.49 -4.08 -1.98
N ILE A 96 -4.18 -3.06 -1.44
CA ILE A 96 -5.58 -2.80 -1.76
C ILE A 96 -5.68 -2.22 -3.17
N LYS A 97 -6.53 -2.84 -3.99
CA LYS A 97 -6.85 -2.41 -5.34
C LYS A 97 -7.93 -1.32 -5.34
N PRO A 98 -8.11 -0.59 -6.45
CA PRO A 98 -9.17 0.39 -6.58
C PRO A 98 -10.54 -0.20 -6.27
N ARG A 99 -11.37 0.59 -5.58
CA ARG A 99 -12.73 0.19 -5.21
C ARG A 99 -13.65 0.21 -6.43
N CYS A 100 -14.37 -0.88 -6.66
CA CYS A 100 -15.35 -1.00 -7.73
C CYS A 100 -16.51 -0.01 -7.52
N GLY A 101 -16.81 0.80 -8.53
CA GLY A 101 -17.91 1.76 -8.47
C GLY A 101 -19.32 1.16 -8.47
N GLN A 102 -19.47 -0.14 -8.73
CA GLN A 102 -20.77 -0.82 -8.78
C GLN A 102 -21.08 -1.59 -7.49
N CYS A 103 -20.17 -2.45 -7.04
CA CYS A 103 -20.39 -3.32 -5.87
C CYS A 103 -19.54 -2.97 -4.65
N ALA A 104 -18.76 -1.88 -4.70
CA ALA A 104 -17.86 -1.44 -3.63
C ALA A 104 -16.72 -2.41 -3.26
N SER A 105 -16.58 -3.54 -3.97
CA SER A 105 -15.48 -4.49 -3.73
C SER A 105 -14.13 -3.92 -4.14
N VAL A 106 -13.08 -4.32 -3.43
CA VAL A 106 -11.67 -4.09 -3.78
C VAL A 106 -11.01 -5.36 -4.33
N ASN A 107 -11.79 -6.43 -4.57
CA ASN A 107 -11.31 -7.67 -5.16
C ASN A 107 -11.35 -7.59 -6.70
N MET A 108 -10.17 -7.61 -7.33
CA MET A 108 -10.01 -7.46 -8.77
C MET A 108 -9.47 -8.75 -9.36
N ASP A 109 -10.19 -9.30 -10.35
CA ASP A 109 -9.82 -10.53 -11.05
C ASP A 109 -8.71 -10.27 -12.06
N TYR A 110 -8.77 -9.12 -12.72
CA TYR A 110 -7.85 -8.74 -13.77
C TYR A 110 -7.56 -7.25 -13.78
N TRP A 111 -6.33 -6.88 -14.16
CA TRP A 111 -5.97 -5.50 -14.46
C TRP A 111 -4.83 -5.41 -15.46
N GLU A 112 -4.90 -4.39 -16.32
CA GLU A 112 -3.88 -4.10 -17.34
C GLU A 112 -3.78 -2.60 -17.58
N GLY A 113 -2.63 -2.12 -18.04
CA GLY A 113 -2.50 -0.74 -18.50
C GLY A 113 -3.38 -0.52 -19.73
N THR A 114 -4.00 0.65 -19.86
CA THR A 114 -4.81 0.97 -21.04
C THR A 114 -3.99 0.94 -22.33
N GLU A 115 -4.51 0.37 -23.41
CA GLU A 115 -3.93 0.46 -24.76
C GLU A 115 -4.97 1.11 -25.70
N PRO A 116 -4.71 2.30 -26.27
CA PRO A 116 -3.50 3.11 -26.11
C PRO A 116 -3.29 3.67 -24.69
N PRO A 117 -2.05 4.03 -24.30
CA PRO A 117 -1.78 4.57 -22.97
C PRO A 117 -2.58 5.85 -22.65
N GLU A 118 -3.37 5.81 -21.59
CA GLU A 118 -4.16 6.93 -21.08
C GLU A 118 -3.63 7.44 -19.75
N TYR A 119 -3.72 8.74 -19.53
CA TYR A 119 -3.19 9.38 -18.33
C TYR A 119 -4.22 10.32 -17.71
N VAL A 120 -4.10 10.53 -16.41
CA VAL A 120 -4.92 11.49 -15.68
C VAL A 120 -4.06 12.32 -14.75
N ASP A 121 -4.30 13.63 -14.75
CA ASP A 121 -3.75 14.52 -13.73
C ASP A 121 -4.61 14.45 -12.47
N ARG A 122 -4.01 14.04 -11.37
CA ARG A 122 -4.64 13.98 -10.04
C ARG A 122 -3.66 14.48 -8.99
N ASP A 123 -4.22 15.01 -7.92
CA ASP A 123 -3.45 15.39 -6.75
C ASP A 123 -3.89 14.51 -5.58
N PHE A 124 -3.15 13.43 -5.36
CA PHE A 124 -3.37 12.56 -4.21
C PHE A 124 -2.59 13.12 -3.03
N ALA A 125 -3.24 13.25 -1.88
CA ALA A 125 -2.57 13.67 -0.67
C ALA A 125 -1.42 12.70 -0.33
N PRO A 126 -0.27 13.21 0.15
CA PRO A 126 0.80 12.35 0.64
C PRO A 126 0.35 11.64 1.91
N VAL A 127 0.82 10.41 2.08
CA VAL A 127 0.64 9.65 3.32
C VAL A 127 1.12 10.44 4.54
N GLN A 128 0.43 10.26 5.66
CA GLN A 128 0.75 10.91 6.93
C GLN A 128 1.11 9.84 7.97
N HIS A 129 1.96 10.21 8.93
CA HIS A 129 2.53 9.29 9.93
C HIS A 129 2.46 9.87 11.34
N ARG A 130 1.46 10.72 11.63
CA ARG A 130 1.41 11.51 12.87
C ARG A 130 1.31 10.61 14.10
N GLN A 131 0.45 9.60 14.05
CA GLN A 131 0.27 8.67 15.16
C GLN A 131 1.52 7.82 15.37
N TRP A 132 2.07 7.27 14.29
CA TRP A 132 3.29 6.45 14.33
C TRP A 132 4.48 7.19 14.96
N ARG A 133 4.69 8.46 14.59
CA ARG A 133 5.79 9.28 15.11
C ARG A 133 5.72 9.56 16.61
N GLN A 134 4.55 9.39 17.23
CA GLN A 134 4.37 9.57 18.68
C GLN A 134 4.65 8.28 19.47
N LEU A 135 4.80 7.14 18.79
CA LEU A 135 5.06 5.86 19.43
C LEU A 135 6.52 5.73 19.84
N SER A 136 6.74 5.10 21.00
CA SER A 136 8.06 4.60 21.37
C SER A 136 8.48 3.44 20.45
N GLN A 137 9.78 3.18 20.37
CA GLN A 137 10.32 2.07 19.58
C GLN A 137 9.72 0.71 19.97
N ALA A 138 9.50 0.48 21.27
CA ALA A 138 8.88 -0.76 21.76
C ALA A 138 7.45 -0.93 21.21
N GLN A 139 6.64 0.13 21.25
CA GLN A 139 5.28 0.11 20.71
C GLN A 139 5.28 -0.12 19.20
N LYS A 140 6.20 0.49 18.45
CA LYS A 140 6.36 0.28 17.00
C LYS A 140 6.67 -1.18 16.67
N LEU A 141 7.62 -1.79 17.40
CA LEU A 141 7.98 -3.20 17.23
C LEU A 141 6.81 -4.13 17.55
N ASP A 142 6.06 -3.85 18.61
CA ASP A 142 4.90 -4.67 18.99
C ASP A 142 3.78 -4.60 17.95
N LEU A 143 3.50 -3.42 17.39
CA LEU A 143 2.54 -3.28 16.28
C LEU A 143 2.98 -4.08 15.05
N LEU A 144 4.26 -3.98 14.66
CA LEU A 144 4.76 -4.75 13.52
C LEU A 144 4.67 -6.26 13.76
N ARG A 145 5.00 -6.74 14.97
CA ARG A 145 4.87 -8.15 15.34
C ARG A 145 3.43 -8.66 15.20
N GLN A 146 2.44 -7.88 15.62
CA GLN A 146 1.03 -8.25 15.53
C GLN A 146 0.55 -8.40 14.07
N MET A 147 1.17 -7.67 13.14
CA MET A 147 0.84 -7.69 11.72
C MET A 147 1.60 -8.75 10.92
N LEU A 148 2.69 -9.30 11.48
CA LEU A 148 3.46 -10.33 10.83
C LEU A 148 2.71 -11.68 10.88
N PRO A 149 2.66 -12.43 9.76
CA PRO A 149 2.11 -13.77 9.78
C PRO A 149 2.97 -14.65 10.70
N ALA A 150 2.33 -15.57 11.42
CA ALA A 150 3.03 -16.55 12.25
C ALA A 150 4.12 -17.26 11.42
N PRO A 151 5.30 -17.54 12.02
CA PRO A 151 6.33 -18.30 11.34
C PRO A 151 5.75 -19.64 10.89
N ARG A 152 5.93 -19.97 9.61
CA ARG A 152 5.58 -21.31 9.13
C ARG A 152 6.56 -22.30 9.77
N PRO A 153 6.07 -23.43 10.32
CA PRO A 153 6.93 -24.49 10.85
C PRO A 153 7.82 -25.09 9.77
#